data_AF-A0A7S1DQR6-F1
#
_entry.id   AF-A0A7S1DQR6-F1
#
_cell.length_a   1.000
_cell.length_b   1.000
_cell.length_c   1.000
_cell.angle_alpha   90.00
_cell.angle_beta   90.00
_cell.angle_gamma   90.00
#
_symmetry.space_group_name_H-M   'P 1'
#
loop_
_entity.id
_entity.type
_entity.pdbx_description
1 polymer ?
#
loop_
_entity_poly.entity_id
_entity_poly.type
_entity_poly.pdbx_seq_one_letter_code
_entity_poly.pdbx_strand_id
1 'polypeptide(L)'
;MAGALPKGSFQKLGLNPQLLRTAFSSLSSSLTSLRTEGGGAALTERAVVKEAVGEQGSGGWDFYPLESGTPMPAHKACIKKERWSTDAQAFVPAEYGFDVRAVIHSRRIFGSGAERQVYHFYEVSNGRLEASLRFVGNKLTAKQPKHVEHVNDQGFMRQFCKVQARAQELAVSFNRRVSGRASWHISFVECHIYTLVDPDLWTGPGTVLAEPYLEGKFVKWNNNAGYIRATHKQSQARAARSDKPQGLFEIGEEDEDEDDAQGDDR
;
A
#
# COMPACT_ATOMS: atom_id res chain seq x y z
N MET A 1 -10.09 13.10 43.31
CA MET A 1 -10.53 14.01 42.24
C MET A 1 -9.31 14.41 41.43
N ALA A 2 -9.09 13.79 40.26
CA ALA A 2 -7.93 14.08 39.42
C ALA A 2 -8.23 15.29 38.53
N GLY A 3 -7.48 16.38 38.73
CA GLY A 3 -7.59 17.59 37.92
C GLY A 3 -7.22 17.31 36.47
N ALA A 4 -8.07 17.75 35.54
CA ALA A 4 -7.79 17.67 34.11
C ALA A 4 -6.52 18.46 33.77
N LEU A 5 -5.61 17.82 33.02
CA LEU A 5 -4.36 18.44 32.58
C LEU A 5 -4.62 19.51 31.51
N PRO A 6 -3.84 20.61 31.47
CA PRO A 6 -4.01 21.67 30.49
C PRO A 6 -3.68 21.18 29.07
N LYS A 7 -4.52 21.54 28.10
CA LYS A 7 -4.25 21.29 26.68
C LYS A 7 -3.00 22.07 26.24
N GLY A 8 -2.02 21.37 25.66
CA GLY A 8 -0.90 22.00 24.92
C GLY A 8 0.49 21.93 25.56
N SER A 9 0.67 21.33 26.74
CA SER A 9 2.01 21.14 27.33
C SER A 9 2.55 19.74 27.08
N PHE A 10 3.70 19.62 26.42
CA PHE A 10 4.48 18.38 26.40
C PHE A 10 5.29 18.28 27.69
N GLN A 11 4.82 17.49 28.65
CA GLN A 11 5.69 17.07 29.74
C GLN A 11 6.67 16.01 29.24
N LYS A 12 7.94 16.18 29.59
CA LYS A 12 9.01 15.21 29.35
C LYS A 12 8.71 13.98 30.23
N LEU A 13 7.89 13.07 29.71
CA LEU A 13 7.50 11.85 30.42
C LEU A 13 8.77 11.05 30.70
N GLY A 14 9.10 10.88 31.99
CA GLY A 14 10.08 9.90 32.41
C GLY A 14 9.71 8.54 31.84
N LEU A 15 10.71 7.76 31.44
CA LEU A 15 10.57 6.43 30.82
C LEU A 15 10.01 5.40 31.82
N ASN A 16 8.79 5.60 32.29
CA ASN A 16 8.03 4.60 33.01
C ASN A 16 7.10 3.89 32.00
N PRO A 17 7.19 2.54 31.87
CA PRO A 17 6.30 1.74 31.02
C PRO A 17 4.80 2.00 31.23
N GLN A 18 4.37 2.31 32.46
CA GLN A 18 2.97 2.64 32.75
C GLN A 18 2.57 4.01 32.18
N LEU A 19 3.46 5.00 32.22
CA LEU A 19 3.23 6.33 31.64
C LEU A 19 3.25 6.30 30.11
N LEU A 20 4.13 5.47 29.51
CA LEU A 20 4.13 5.20 28.08
C LEU A 20 2.80 4.56 27.63
N ARG A 21 2.29 3.57 28.37
CA ARG A 21 1.00 2.94 28.08
C ARG A 21 -0.15 3.94 28.10
N THR A 22 -0.17 4.84 29.08
CA THR A 22 -1.17 5.92 29.16
C THR A 22 -1.03 6.91 28.01
N ALA A 23 0.20 7.33 27.68
CA ALA A 23 0.45 8.24 26.55
C ALA A 23 0.03 7.64 25.20
N PHE A 24 0.33 6.37 24.95
CA PHE A 24 -0.11 5.67 23.74
C PHE A 24 -1.63 5.47 23.70
N SER A 25 -2.26 5.23 24.85
CA SER A 25 -3.73 5.13 24.94
C SER A 25 -4.41 6.47 24.65
N SER A 26 -3.87 7.58 25.18
CA SER A 26 -4.37 8.94 24.92
C SER A 26 -4.13 9.42 23.48
N LEU A 27 -2.99 9.05 22.88
CA LEU A 27 -2.71 9.29 21.46
C LEU A 27 -3.66 8.49 20.56
N SER A 28 -3.90 7.22 20.89
CA SER A 28 -4.84 6.37 20.15
C SER A 28 -6.26 6.92 20.22
N SER A 29 -6.72 7.33 21.41
CA SER A 29 -8.05 7.92 21.60
C SER A 29 -8.24 9.25 20.85
N SER A 30 -7.22 10.12 20.84
CA SER A 30 -7.25 11.38 20.08
C SER A 30 -7.24 11.15 18.56
N LEU A 31 -6.53 10.13 18.08
CA LEU A 31 -6.50 9.75 16.65
C LEU A 31 -7.80 9.09 16.19
N THR A 32 -8.47 8.32 17.05
CA THR A 32 -9.77 7.71 16.73
C THR A 32 -10.88 8.76 16.69
N SER A 33 -10.90 9.72 17.62
CA SER A 33 -11.92 10.78 17.65
C SER A 33 -11.84 11.72 16.44
N LEU A 34 -10.63 11.94 15.89
CA LEU A 34 -10.44 12.72 14.65
C LEU A 34 -10.81 11.93 13.37
N ARG A 35 -11.03 10.62 13.44
CA ARG A 35 -11.35 9.77 12.27
C ARG A 35 -12.83 9.47 12.12
N THR A 36 -13.63 9.59 13.17
CA THR A 36 -15.08 9.34 13.13
C THR A 36 -15.93 10.54 12.74
N GLU A 37 -15.37 11.76 12.68
CA GLU A 37 -16.12 12.97 12.28
C GLU A 37 -15.98 13.34 10.80
N GLY A 38 -15.24 12.53 10.02
CA GLY A 38 -15.12 12.70 8.58
C GLY A 38 -16.22 11.94 7.83
N GLY A 39 -17.44 12.46 7.84
CA GLY A 39 -18.47 12.09 6.88
C GLY A 39 -18.03 12.47 5.46
N GLY A 40 -17.19 11.65 4.85
CA GLY A 40 -16.82 11.76 3.44
C GLY A 40 -18.01 11.39 2.57
N ALA A 41 -18.19 12.09 1.45
CA ALA A 41 -19.12 11.67 0.42
C ALA A 41 -18.83 10.22 0.01
N ALA A 42 -19.88 9.44 -0.27
CA ALA A 42 -19.73 8.09 -0.79
C ALA A 42 -18.89 8.14 -2.08
N LEU A 43 -17.75 7.46 -2.08
CA LEU A 43 -16.83 7.42 -3.21
C LEU A 43 -17.29 6.37 -4.23
N THR A 44 -17.03 6.62 -5.51
CA THR A 44 -17.47 5.75 -6.61
C THR A 44 -16.38 4.76 -6.96
N GLU A 45 -16.62 3.46 -6.79
CA GLU A 45 -15.68 2.42 -7.21
C GLU A 45 -15.52 2.36 -8.74
N ARG A 46 -14.28 2.13 -9.19
CA ARG A 46 -13.99 1.90 -10.61
C ARG A 46 -14.35 0.48 -11.02
N ALA A 47 -15.04 0.34 -12.15
CA ALA A 47 -15.21 -0.95 -12.81
C ALA A 47 -13.86 -1.44 -13.37
N VAL A 48 -13.38 -2.59 -12.89
CA VAL A 48 -12.12 -3.20 -13.35
C VAL A 48 -12.23 -4.72 -13.40
N VAL A 49 -11.50 -5.33 -14.33
CA VAL A 49 -11.42 -6.78 -14.51
C VAL A 49 -10.56 -7.41 -13.41
N LYS A 50 -11.16 -8.33 -12.63
CA LYS A 50 -10.44 -9.16 -11.64
C LYS A 50 -9.75 -10.34 -12.34
N GLU A 51 -8.64 -10.81 -11.78
CA GLU A 51 -7.97 -12.02 -12.28
C GLU A 51 -8.83 -13.27 -11.99
N ALA A 52 -9.19 -14.02 -13.03
CA ALA A 52 -9.73 -15.38 -12.88
C ALA A 52 -8.55 -16.38 -12.93
N VAL A 53 -8.58 -17.35 -12.02
CA VAL A 53 -7.57 -18.43 -11.94
C VAL A 53 -7.64 -19.24 -13.24
N GLY A 54 -6.70 -19.05 -14.17
CA GLY A 54 -6.51 -19.99 -15.30
C GLY A 54 -6.22 -19.43 -16.70
N GLU A 55 -6.31 -18.12 -16.96
CA GLU A 55 -6.11 -17.61 -18.33
C GLU A 55 -4.80 -16.84 -18.52
N GLN A 56 -3.75 -17.53 -18.99
CA GLN A 56 -2.55 -16.90 -19.55
C GLN A 56 -2.73 -16.63 -21.05
N GLY A 57 -3.45 -15.54 -21.37
CA GLY A 57 -3.51 -14.98 -22.72
C GLY A 57 -2.67 -13.70 -22.84
N SER A 58 -2.06 -13.47 -24.00
CA SER A 58 -1.23 -12.30 -24.32
C SER A 58 -1.96 -10.94 -24.31
N GLY A 59 -3.28 -10.90 -24.06
CA GLY A 59 -4.10 -9.69 -24.00
C GLY A 59 -4.18 -8.99 -22.63
N GLY A 60 -3.43 -9.45 -21.64
CA GLY A 60 -3.55 -9.01 -20.24
C GLY A 60 -2.67 -7.82 -19.81
N TRP A 61 -1.86 -7.26 -20.70
CA TRP A 61 -0.85 -6.24 -20.35
C TRP A 61 -0.99 -4.98 -21.22
N ASP A 62 -0.90 -3.82 -20.58
CA ASP A 62 -0.68 -2.54 -21.25
C ASP A 62 0.82 -2.23 -21.29
N PHE A 63 1.27 -1.71 -22.43
CA PHE A 63 2.68 -1.42 -22.71
C PHE A 63 2.90 0.09 -22.80
N TYR A 64 3.86 0.60 -22.04
CA TYR A 64 4.16 2.02 -21.89
C TYR A 64 5.64 2.27 -22.21
N PRO A 65 5.99 2.58 -23.47
CA PRO A 65 7.36 2.96 -23.82
C PRO A 65 7.82 4.19 -23.03
N LEU A 66 9.09 4.19 -22.64
CA LEU A 66 9.76 5.39 -22.15
C LEU A 66 9.97 6.31 -23.36
N GLU A 67 9.59 7.58 -23.25
CA GLU A 67 9.67 8.51 -24.38
C GLU A 67 11.12 8.66 -24.88
N SER A 68 11.42 8.09 -26.06
CA SER A 68 12.62 8.39 -26.83
C SER A 68 12.30 9.44 -27.91
N GLY A 69 11.85 10.63 -27.48
CA GLY A 69 12.00 11.84 -28.29
C GLY A 69 11.07 12.05 -29.49
N THR A 70 9.85 11.53 -29.54
CA THR A 70 8.80 12.14 -30.39
C THR A 70 7.41 11.89 -29.79
N PRO A 71 6.65 12.93 -29.41
CA PRO A 71 5.28 12.77 -28.95
C PRO A 71 4.41 12.39 -30.15
N MET A 72 3.97 11.12 -30.21
CA MET A 72 2.81 10.77 -31.03
C MET A 72 1.55 10.93 -30.16
N PRO A 73 0.60 11.80 -30.54
CA PRO A 73 -0.53 12.22 -29.69
C PRO A 73 -1.59 11.15 -29.37
N ALA A 74 -1.32 9.87 -29.63
CA ALA A 74 -2.29 8.77 -29.46
C ALA A 74 -1.73 7.52 -28.74
N HIS A 75 -0.53 7.56 -28.16
CA HIS A 75 0.10 6.36 -27.62
C HIS A 75 0.27 6.41 -26.10
N LYS A 76 0.03 5.25 -25.47
CA LYS A 76 0.38 4.99 -24.08
C LYS A 76 1.88 5.26 -23.90
N ALA A 77 2.29 5.87 -22.79
CA ALA A 77 3.69 6.21 -22.54
C ALA A 77 4.00 6.26 -21.04
N CYS A 78 5.25 6.01 -20.68
CA CYS A 78 5.78 6.26 -19.34
C CYS A 78 6.66 7.51 -19.39
N ILE A 79 6.16 8.61 -18.83
CA ILE A 79 6.84 9.91 -18.91
C ILE A 79 7.91 10.03 -17.82
N LYS A 80 7.59 9.56 -16.61
CA LYS A 80 8.42 9.87 -15.44
C LYS A 80 8.39 8.74 -14.41
N LYS A 81 9.53 8.55 -13.76
CA LYS A 81 9.70 7.78 -12.53
C LYS A 81 10.33 8.69 -11.47
N GLU A 82 9.74 8.74 -10.29
CA GLU A 82 10.22 9.56 -9.18
C GLU A 82 10.07 8.85 -7.83
N ARG A 83 10.84 9.29 -6.84
CA ARG A 83 10.76 8.81 -5.45
C ARG A 83 10.76 9.99 -4.49
N TRP A 84 10.23 9.79 -3.29
CA TRP A 84 10.34 10.80 -2.24
C TRP A 84 11.75 10.77 -1.64
N SER A 85 12.48 11.88 -1.73
CA SER A 85 13.72 12.08 -1.00
C SER A 85 13.42 12.79 0.31
N THR A 86 13.76 12.14 1.42
CA THR A 86 13.56 12.70 2.75
C THR A 86 14.57 13.79 3.07
N ASP A 87 15.79 13.71 2.54
CA ASP A 87 16.81 14.76 2.68
C ASP A 87 16.39 16.03 1.94
N ALA A 88 15.89 15.90 0.70
CA ALA A 88 15.44 17.04 -0.10
C ALA A 88 14.04 17.52 0.26
N GLN A 89 13.28 16.75 1.05
CA GLN A 89 11.85 16.96 1.32
C GLN A 89 11.04 17.20 0.03
N ALA A 90 11.38 16.47 -1.03
CA ALA A 90 10.81 16.64 -2.36
C ALA A 90 10.80 15.33 -3.13
N PHE A 91 9.94 15.26 -4.15
CA PHE A 91 10.05 14.19 -5.14
C PHE A 91 11.22 14.48 -6.08
N VAL A 92 12.11 13.51 -6.19
CA VAL A 92 13.29 13.56 -7.07
C VAL A 92 13.16 12.50 -8.15
N PRO A 93 13.71 12.73 -9.36
CA PRO A 93 13.80 11.69 -10.38
C PRO A 93 14.43 10.43 -9.82
N ALA A 94 13.88 9.27 -10.20
CA ALA A 94 14.42 7.97 -9.86
C ALA A 94 14.87 7.27 -11.13
N GLU A 95 15.99 6.58 -11.06
CA GLU A 95 16.55 5.87 -12.20
C GLU A 95 15.72 4.64 -12.52
N TYR A 96 15.55 4.37 -13.82
CA TYR A 96 15.07 3.08 -14.29
C TYR A 96 16.19 2.05 -14.18
N GLY A 97 15.86 0.76 -14.22
CA GLY A 97 16.85 -0.29 -14.39
C GLY A 97 17.72 -0.10 -15.65
N PHE A 98 18.88 -0.74 -15.66
CA PHE A 98 19.78 -0.70 -16.82
C PHE A 98 19.07 -1.22 -18.07
N ASP A 99 19.16 -0.46 -19.17
CA ASP A 99 18.56 -0.76 -20.47
C ASP A 99 17.02 -0.84 -20.50
N VAL A 100 16.32 -0.27 -19.52
CA VAL A 100 14.85 -0.18 -19.56
C VAL A 100 14.40 0.74 -20.71
N ARG A 101 13.45 0.25 -21.51
CA ARG A 101 12.86 0.95 -22.66
C ARG A 101 11.36 1.13 -22.55
N ALA A 102 10.71 0.32 -21.71
CA ALA A 102 9.28 0.45 -21.44
C ALA A 102 8.95 -0.07 -20.04
N VAL A 103 7.73 0.21 -19.60
CA VAL A 103 7.11 -0.48 -18.47
C VAL A 103 5.85 -1.18 -18.97
N ILE A 104 5.49 -2.28 -18.33
CA ILE A 104 4.23 -2.97 -18.58
C ILE A 104 3.39 -3.02 -17.32
N HIS A 105 2.08 -2.89 -17.50
CA HIS A 105 1.10 -2.86 -16.42
C HIS A 105 0.02 -3.91 -16.70
N SER A 106 -0.27 -4.77 -15.74
CA SER A 106 -1.36 -5.74 -15.88
C SER A 106 -2.71 -5.02 -15.93
N ARG A 107 -3.61 -5.47 -16.79
CA ARG A 107 -5.02 -5.04 -16.79
C ARG A 107 -5.83 -5.71 -15.68
N ARG A 108 -5.31 -6.81 -15.13
CA ARG A 108 -5.98 -7.62 -14.12
C ARG A 108 -5.50 -7.24 -12.72
N ILE A 109 -6.48 -7.07 -11.83
CA ILE A 109 -6.24 -6.90 -10.40
C ILE A 109 -5.94 -8.26 -9.80
N PHE A 110 -4.84 -8.35 -9.04
CA PHE A 110 -4.50 -9.54 -8.25
C PHE A 110 -4.62 -9.30 -6.72
N GLY A 111 -4.87 -8.06 -6.31
CA GLY A 111 -5.15 -7.73 -4.92
C GLY A 111 -5.86 -6.39 -4.78
N SER A 112 -6.58 -6.19 -3.68
CA SER A 112 -7.27 -4.92 -3.39
C SER A 112 -7.20 -4.61 -1.90
N GLY A 113 -7.27 -3.33 -1.56
CA GLY A 113 -7.58 -2.88 -0.21
C GLY A 113 -8.64 -1.79 -0.27
N ALA A 114 -8.94 -1.17 0.88
CA ALA A 114 -10.00 -0.17 1.00
C ALA A 114 -9.93 0.95 -0.05
N GLU A 115 -8.72 1.48 -0.31
CA GLU A 115 -8.56 2.68 -1.15
C GLU A 115 -7.92 2.42 -2.52
N ARG A 116 -7.33 1.23 -2.71
CA ARG A 116 -6.43 0.96 -3.84
C ARG A 116 -6.59 -0.45 -4.40
N GLN A 117 -6.38 -0.56 -5.71
CA GLN A 117 -6.29 -1.81 -6.43
C GLN A 117 -4.83 -2.09 -6.78
N VAL A 118 -4.46 -3.37 -6.83
CA VAL A 118 -3.09 -3.85 -6.93
C VAL A 118 -2.93 -4.70 -8.19
N TYR A 119 -1.94 -4.36 -9.00
CA TYR A 119 -1.68 -4.92 -10.32
C TYR A 119 -0.22 -5.37 -10.41
N HIS A 120 0.06 -6.38 -11.23
CA HIS A 120 1.43 -6.70 -11.58
C HIS A 120 2.03 -5.62 -12.48
N PHE A 121 3.31 -5.33 -12.28
CA PHE A 121 4.02 -4.28 -12.98
C PHE A 121 5.48 -4.68 -13.20
N TYR A 122 6.05 -4.31 -14.35
CA TYR A 122 7.45 -4.62 -14.67
C TYR A 122 8.10 -3.52 -15.48
N GLU A 123 9.40 -3.34 -15.28
CA GLU A 123 10.27 -2.66 -16.22
C GLU A 123 10.76 -3.68 -17.26
N VAL A 124 10.85 -3.28 -18.53
CA VAL A 124 11.29 -4.17 -19.62
C VAL A 124 12.31 -3.47 -20.52
N SER A 125 13.27 -4.25 -21.03
CA SER A 125 14.35 -3.72 -21.88
C SER A 125 13.95 -3.60 -23.35
N ASN A 126 12.84 -4.23 -23.75
CA ASN A 126 12.40 -4.15 -25.14
C ASN A 126 11.45 -2.97 -25.33
N GLY A 127 11.71 -2.14 -26.35
CA GLY A 127 10.89 -0.97 -26.68
C GLY A 127 9.61 -1.32 -27.44
N ARG A 128 9.35 -2.61 -27.68
CA ARG A 128 8.16 -3.13 -28.36
C ARG A 128 7.64 -4.37 -27.65
N LEU A 129 6.33 -4.59 -27.75
CA LEU A 129 5.69 -5.82 -27.31
C LEU A 129 6.04 -6.94 -28.31
N GLU A 130 7.15 -7.64 -28.07
CA GLU A 130 7.60 -8.77 -28.88
C GLU A 130 7.27 -10.11 -28.19
N ALA A 131 7.43 -11.21 -28.94
CA ALA A 131 7.16 -12.56 -28.44
C ALA A 131 7.96 -12.95 -27.18
N SER A 132 9.08 -12.27 -26.91
CA SER A 132 9.87 -12.44 -25.68
C SER A 132 10.12 -11.10 -24.98
N LEU A 133 9.26 -10.79 -24.00
CA LEU A 133 9.52 -9.68 -23.09
C LEU A 133 10.72 -10.01 -22.19
N ARG A 134 11.73 -9.13 -22.20
CA ARG A 134 12.84 -9.20 -21.27
C ARG A 134 12.58 -8.27 -20.09
N PHE A 135 12.20 -8.86 -18.96
CA PHE A 135 12.04 -8.13 -17.70
C PHE A 135 13.39 -7.64 -17.18
N VAL A 136 13.39 -6.43 -16.63
CA VAL A 136 14.55 -5.79 -16.01
C VAL A 136 14.25 -5.57 -14.53
N GLY A 137 15.20 -5.97 -13.68
CA GLY A 137 15.08 -5.79 -12.23
C GLY A 137 14.06 -6.73 -11.59
N ASN A 138 13.56 -6.32 -10.42
CA ASN A 138 12.63 -7.12 -9.62
C ASN A 138 11.20 -7.01 -10.17
N LYS A 139 10.39 -8.05 -9.96
CA LYS A 139 8.94 -7.96 -10.12
C LYS A 139 8.41 -6.83 -9.25
N LEU A 140 7.56 -5.97 -9.83
CA LEU A 140 6.95 -4.85 -9.13
C LEU A 140 5.45 -5.05 -8.98
N THR A 141 4.91 -4.25 -8.09
CA THR A 141 3.50 -4.18 -7.78
C THR A 141 3.02 -2.76 -7.98
N ALA A 142 2.13 -2.54 -8.92
CA ALA A 142 1.49 -1.25 -9.16
C ALA A 142 0.24 -1.13 -8.30
N LYS A 143 0.04 0.06 -7.71
CA LYS A 143 -1.15 0.43 -6.95
C LYS A 143 -1.81 1.64 -7.60
N GLN A 144 -3.11 1.52 -7.86
CA GLN A 144 -3.93 2.59 -8.42
C GLN A 144 -5.10 2.91 -7.49
N PRO A 145 -5.69 4.12 -7.58
CA PRO A 145 -6.87 4.45 -6.78
C PRO A 145 -8.03 3.55 -7.17
N LYS A 146 -8.74 3.03 -6.16
CA LYS A 146 -9.96 2.24 -6.33
C LYS A 146 -11.14 3.12 -6.77
N HIS A 147 -11.15 4.36 -6.29
CA HIS A 147 -12.26 5.29 -6.47
C HIS A 147 -11.98 6.32 -7.58
N VAL A 148 -13.00 6.62 -8.39
CA VAL A 148 -12.93 7.50 -9.57
C VAL A 148 -12.42 8.90 -9.21
N GLU A 149 -12.83 9.41 -8.05
CA GLU A 149 -12.53 10.75 -7.55
C GLU A 149 -11.02 10.98 -7.34
N HIS A 150 -10.27 9.91 -7.12
CA HIS A 150 -8.83 9.96 -6.87
C HIS A 150 -7.98 9.60 -8.11
N VAL A 151 -8.60 9.17 -9.22
CA VAL A 151 -7.90 8.66 -10.41
C VAL A 151 -6.94 9.68 -11.02
N ASN A 152 -7.36 10.94 -11.08
CA ASN A 152 -6.56 12.04 -11.63
C ASN A 152 -5.86 12.88 -10.55
N ASP A 153 -6.05 12.54 -9.27
CA ASP A 153 -5.39 13.24 -8.15
C ASP A 153 -3.95 12.75 -8.01
N GLN A 154 -3.02 13.50 -8.60
CA GLN A 154 -1.58 13.24 -8.51
C GLN A 154 -1.06 13.29 -7.06
N GLY A 155 -1.72 14.05 -6.18
CA GLY A 155 -1.37 14.18 -4.76
C GLY A 155 -1.71 12.94 -3.96
N PHE A 156 -2.79 12.25 -4.31
CA PHE A 156 -3.28 11.07 -3.62
C PHE A 156 -2.19 10.00 -3.47
N MET A 157 -1.61 9.54 -4.58
CA MET A 157 -0.57 8.51 -4.56
C MET A 157 0.75 9.00 -3.98
N ARG A 158 1.11 10.26 -4.24
CA ARG A 158 2.31 10.89 -3.69
C ARG A 158 2.32 10.86 -2.17
N GLN A 159 1.15 11.08 -1.53
CA GLN A 159 1.05 11.05 -0.08
C GLN A 159 1.42 9.68 0.50
N PHE A 160 0.96 8.57 -0.10
CA PHE A 160 1.35 7.23 0.33
C PHE A 160 2.85 7.01 0.21
N CYS A 161 3.47 7.45 -0.89
CA CYS A 161 4.90 7.23 -1.05
C CYS A 161 5.74 8.06 -0.07
N LYS A 162 5.33 9.30 0.22
CA LYS A 162 5.95 10.14 1.26
C LYS A 162 5.85 9.48 2.65
N VAL A 163 4.66 8.98 3.01
CA VAL A 163 4.43 8.31 4.31
C VAL A 163 5.32 7.06 4.43
N GLN A 164 5.41 6.25 3.37
CA GLN A 164 6.21 5.03 3.37
C GLN A 164 7.71 5.32 3.48
N ALA A 165 8.22 6.33 2.77
CA ALA A 165 9.61 6.78 2.91
C ALA A 165 9.91 7.25 4.34
N ARG A 166 8.99 8.00 4.97
CA ARG A 166 9.15 8.41 6.38
C ARG A 166 9.10 7.22 7.34
N ALA A 167 8.27 6.22 7.06
CA ALA A 167 8.23 4.99 7.84
C ALA A 167 9.57 4.24 7.78
N GLN A 168 10.24 4.23 6.62
CA GLN A 168 11.58 3.65 6.48
C GLN A 168 12.62 4.37 7.36
N GLU A 169 12.60 5.70 7.45
CA GLU A 169 13.52 6.43 8.35
C GLU A 169 13.30 6.09 9.83
N LEU A 170 12.03 5.93 10.21
CA LEU A 170 11.66 5.49 11.55
C LEU A 170 12.12 4.04 11.79
N ALA A 171 12.01 3.16 10.81
CA ALA A 171 12.53 1.79 10.88
C ALA A 171 14.05 1.77 11.07
N VAL A 172 14.80 2.60 10.35
CA VAL A 172 16.26 2.74 10.53
C VAL A 172 16.59 3.20 11.95
N SER A 173 15.84 4.18 12.46
CA SER A 173 16.02 4.68 13.84
C SER A 173 15.67 3.63 14.89
N PHE A 174 14.63 2.83 14.64
CA PHE A 174 14.22 1.71 15.49
C PHE A 174 15.29 0.63 15.51
N ASN A 175 15.74 0.15 14.34
CA ASN A 175 16.75 -0.89 14.22
C ASN A 175 18.07 -0.49 14.89
N ARG A 176 18.46 0.78 14.82
CA ARG A 176 19.66 1.28 15.53
C ARG A 176 19.55 1.17 17.05
N ARG A 177 18.34 1.33 17.60
CA ARG A 177 18.09 1.29 19.05
C ARG A 177 17.89 -0.12 19.57
N VAL A 178 17.35 -1.01 18.75
CA VAL A 178 17.15 -2.42 19.13
C VAL A 178 18.48 -3.14 19.03
N SER A 179 19.18 -3.29 20.15
CA SER A 179 20.41 -4.09 20.29
C SER A 179 20.18 -5.61 20.23
N GLY A 180 19.12 -6.04 19.54
CA GLY A 180 18.63 -7.42 19.53
C GLY A 180 19.07 -8.24 18.32
N ARG A 181 18.42 -9.39 18.13
CA ARG A 181 18.64 -10.26 16.96
C ARG A 181 18.24 -9.53 15.67
N ALA A 182 19.00 -9.76 14.61
CA ALA A 182 18.69 -9.27 13.26
C ALA A 182 17.25 -9.61 12.81
N SER A 183 16.66 -10.69 13.34
CA SER A 183 15.26 -11.09 13.09
C SER A 183 14.20 -10.06 13.54
N TRP A 184 14.58 -9.07 14.36
CA TRP A 184 13.68 -7.99 14.79
C TRP A 184 13.86 -6.71 13.99
N HIS A 185 14.82 -6.70 13.06
CA HIS A 185 14.97 -5.57 12.18
C HIS A 185 13.78 -5.50 11.24
N ILE A 186 13.22 -4.30 11.14
CA ILE A 186 12.12 -4.02 10.23
C ILE A 186 12.64 -3.15 9.08
N SER A 187 12.06 -3.33 7.91
CA SER A 187 12.25 -2.46 6.77
C SER A 187 10.91 -2.27 6.06
N PHE A 188 10.78 -1.12 5.42
CA PHE A 188 9.69 -0.80 4.52
C PHE A 188 10.23 -0.87 3.10
N VAL A 189 9.44 -1.44 2.19
CA VAL A 189 9.79 -1.48 0.78
C VAL A 189 9.84 -0.06 0.21
N GLU A 190 10.77 0.17 -0.71
CA GLU A 190 10.83 1.45 -1.42
C GLU A 190 9.63 1.58 -2.37
N CYS A 191 9.08 2.78 -2.46
CA CYS A 191 8.01 3.12 -3.38
C CYS A 191 8.53 4.10 -4.43
N HIS A 192 7.99 3.96 -5.63
CA HIS A 192 8.22 4.85 -6.75
C HIS A 192 6.88 5.31 -7.30
N ILE A 193 6.85 6.54 -7.79
CA ILE A 193 5.72 7.08 -8.54
C ILE A 193 6.08 7.04 -10.02
N TYR A 194 5.26 6.34 -10.80
CA TYR A 194 5.31 6.34 -12.26
C TYR A 194 4.18 7.21 -12.78
N THR A 195 4.53 8.12 -13.70
CA THR A 195 3.55 8.93 -14.43
C THR A 195 3.37 8.33 -15.81
N LEU A 196 2.16 7.81 -16.05
CA LEU A 196 1.79 7.12 -17.28
C LEU A 196 0.76 7.95 -18.05
N VAL A 197 0.87 7.99 -19.37
CA VAL A 197 -0.19 8.48 -20.25
C VAL A 197 -0.94 7.25 -20.75
N ASP A 198 -2.24 7.23 -20.53
CA ASP A 198 -3.14 6.23 -21.10
C ASP A 198 -4.50 6.89 -21.37
N PRO A 199 -4.81 7.26 -22.62
CA PRO A 199 -6.10 7.85 -22.98
C PRO A 199 -7.29 6.94 -22.67
N ASP A 200 -7.08 5.62 -22.56
CA ASP A 200 -8.14 4.65 -22.24
C ASP A 200 -8.50 4.67 -20.75
N LEU A 201 -7.56 5.06 -19.88
CA LEU A 201 -7.72 4.99 -18.42
C LEU A 201 -7.86 6.36 -17.76
N TRP A 202 -7.27 7.39 -18.36
CA TRP A 202 -7.12 8.72 -17.75
C TRP A 202 -7.40 9.83 -18.75
N THR A 203 -7.97 10.94 -18.27
CA THR A 203 -8.17 12.17 -19.07
C THR A 203 -6.87 12.98 -19.22
N GLY A 204 -5.76 12.51 -18.65
CA GLY A 204 -4.45 13.13 -18.64
C GLY A 204 -3.40 12.14 -18.10
N PRO A 205 -2.22 12.60 -17.67
CA PRO A 205 -1.23 11.71 -17.06
C PRO A 205 -1.76 11.10 -15.76
N GLY A 206 -1.83 9.76 -15.69
CA GLY A 206 -2.14 9.02 -14.48
C GLY A 206 -0.90 8.78 -13.63
N THR A 207 -1.11 8.66 -12.31
CA THR A 207 -0.06 8.24 -11.39
C THR A 207 -0.29 6.83 -10.89
N VAL A 208 0.75 6.00 -10.98
CA VAL A 208 0.83 4.66 -10.40
C VAL A 208 1.91 4.64 -9.33
N LEU A 209 1.59 4.15 -8.14
CA LEU A 209 2.59 3.86 -7.11
C LEU A 209 3.09 2.43 -7.30
N ALA A 210 4.38 2.25 -7.56
CA ALA A 210 4.99 0.93 -7.69
C ALA A 210 5.96 0.62 -6.56
N GLU A 211 5.93 -0.61 -6.07
CA GLU A 211 6.85 -1.13 -5.05
C GLU A 211 7.33 -2.55 -5.42
N PRO A 212 8.49 -3.00 -4.93
CA PRO A 212 8.90 -4.39 -5.08
C PRO A 212 7.81 -5.37 -4.66
N TYR A 213 7.62 -6.42 -5.45
CA TYR A 213 6.71 -7.50 -5.11
C TYR A 213 7.19 -8.26 -3.88
N LEU A 214 6.29 -8.45 -2.92
CA LEU A 214 6.57 -9.20 -1.71
C LEU A 214 6.20 -10.67 -1.91
N GLU A 215 7.22 -11.52 -1.91
CA GLU A 215 7.02 -12.98 -1.94
C GLU A 215 6.66 -13.52 -0.55
N GLY A 216 5.76 -14.50 -0.53
CA GLY A 216 5.30 -15.16 0.69
C GLY A 216 3.94 -14.67 1.20
N LYS A 217 3.60 -15.06 2.42
CA LYS A 217 2.29 -14.76 3.02
C LYS A 217 2.24 -13.34 3.56
N PHE A 218 1.44 -12.49 2.93
CA PHE A 218 1.16 -11.15 3.43
C PHE A 218 0.34 -11.22 4.73
N VAL A 219 0.74 -10.44 5.75
CA VAL A 219 0.06 -10.40 7.04
C VAL A 219 -0.10 -8.95 7.52
N LYS A 220 -1.35 -8.54 7.72
CA LYS A 220 -1.69 -7.29 8.43
C LYS A 220 -1.70 -7.54 9.95
N TRP A 221 -0.77 -6.93 10.66
CA TRP A 221 -0.59 -7.11 12.11
C TRP A 221 -1.51 -6.22 12.95
N ASN A 222 -1.88 -5.05 12.43
CA ASN A 222 -2.79 -4.10 13.05
C ASN A 222 -3.52 -3.28 11.97
N ASN A 223 -4.57 -2.56 12.37
CA ASN A 223 -5.15 -1.52 11.52
C ASN A 223 -4.85 -0.11 12.08
N ASN A 224 -5.25 0.90 11.32
CA ASN A 224 -5.12 2.29 11.70
C ASN A 224 -6.19 2.75 12.73
N ALA A 225 -7.13 1.89 13.13
CA ALA A 225 -8.20 2.16 14.10
C ALA A 225 -8.03 1.43 15.45
N GLY A 226 -6.83 0.89 15.73
CA GLY A 226 -6.50 0.25 17.01
C GLY A 226 -6.77 -1.26 17.08
N TYR A 227 -7.23 -1.89 16.00
CA TYR A 227 -7.29 -3.35 15.91
C TYR A 227 -5.87 -3.93 15.90
N ILE A 228 -5.67 -4.99 16.69
CA ILE A 228 -4.45 -5.77 16.75
C ILE A 228 -4.83 -7.21 16.43
N ARG A 229 -4.15 -7.81 15.44
CA ARG A 229 -4.35 -9.21 15.10
C ARG A 229 -4.02 -10.07 16.33
N ALA A 230 -4.98 -10.87 16.78
CA ALA A 230 -4.77 -11.81 17.88
C ALA A 230 -3.71 -12.84 17.48
N THR A 231 -2.73 -13.08 18.35
CA THR A 231 -1.82 -14.22 18.19
C THR A 231 -2.57 -15.51 18.55
N HIS A 232 -2.15 -16.66 18.00
CA HIS A 232 -2.79 -17.97 18.24
C HIS A 232 -3.02 -18.33 19.72
N LYS A 233 -2.18 -17.79 20.63
CA LYS A 233 -2.33 -17.99 22.09
C LYS A 233 -3.46 -17.13 22.69
N GLN A 234 -3.74 -15.99 22.09
CA GLN A 234 -4.75 -15.03 22.55
C GLN A 234 -6.15 -15.38 22.06
N SER A 235 -6.27 -16.03 20.89
CA SER A 235 -7.52 -16.60 20.39
C SER A 235 -7.98 -17.79 21.23
N GLN A 236 -7.07 -18.69 21.64
CA GLN A 236 -7.39 -19.80 22.55
C GLN A 236 -7.84 -19.32 23.94
N ALA A 237 -7.21 -18.28 24.48
CA ALA A 237 -7.61 -17.67 25.75
C ALA A 237 -8.94 -16.90 25.67
N ARG A 238 -9.32 -16.37 24.50
CA ARG A 238 -10.63 -15.75 24.24
C ARG A 238 -11.73 -16.80 24.06
N ALA A 239 -11.44 -17.88 23.33
CA ALA A 239 -12.37 -19.01 23.17
C ALA A 239 -12.66 -19.71 24.51
N ALA A 240 -11.69 -19.77 25.42
CA ALA A 240 -11.89 -20.32 26.77
C ALA A 240 -12.67 -19.39 27.73
N ARG A 241 -13.03 -18.17 27.31
CA ARG A 241 -13.72 -17.17 28.15
C ARG A 241 -15.11 -16.77 27.65
N SER A 242 -15.60 -17.35 26.56
CA SER A 242 -16.93 -17.00 26.02
C SER A 242 -18.04 -17.79 26.70
N ASP A 243 -18.43 -17.37 27.91
CA ASP A 243 -19.73 -17.65 28.52
C ASP A 243 -20.37 -16.32 28.99
N LYS A 244 -20.82 -15.53 27.99
CA LYS A 244 -21.73 -14.35 28.00
C LYS A 244 -21.35 -13.08 28.83
N PRO A 245 -21.97 -11.90 28.56
CA PRO A 245 -22.68 -11.42 27.35
C PRO A 245 -21.95 -10.25 26.65
N GLN A 246 -22.44 -9.93 25.46
CA GLN A 246 -21.98 -8.90 24.52
C GLN A 246 -21.77 -7.52 25.16
N GLY A 247 -20.56 -6.97 24.98
CA GLY A 247 -20.22 -5.59 25.26
C GLY A 247 -19.65 -4.92 24.01
N LEU A 248 -20.54 -4.35 23.21
CA LEU A 248 -20.35 -3.15 22.38
C LEU A 248 -18.98 -2.91 21.71
N PHE A 249 -18.42 -3.90 21.00
CA PHE A 249 -17.32 -3.69 20.03
C PHE A 249 -17.37 -4.79 18.98
N GLU A 250 -18.38 -4.72 18.11
CA GLU A 250 -18.47 -5.55 16.92
C GLU A 250 -18.89 -4.65 15.77
N ILE A 251 -17.89 -4.08 15.10
CA ILE A 251 -17.96 -3.82 13.67
C ILE A 251 -16.97 -4.83 13.09
N GLY A 252 -17.48 -6.04 12.85
CA GLY A 252 -16.81 -7.02 12.03
C GLY A 252 -16.96 -6.60 10.59
N GLU A 253 -15.88 -6.13 9.97
CA GLU A 253 -15.71 -6.34 8.54
C GLU A 253 -15.08 -7.72 8.41
N GLU A 254 -15.94 -8.74 8.37
CA GLU A 254 -15.60 -10.05 7.86
C GLU A 254 -15.47 -9.90 6.35
N ASP A 255 -14.24 -9.67 5.88
CA ASP A 255 -13.90 -9.96 4.48
C ASP A 255 -13.93 -11.49 4.34
N GLU A 256 -15.05 -12.00 3.81
CA GLU A 256 -15.22 -13.38 3.34
C GLU A 256 -14.21 -13.64 2.21
N ASP A 257 -13.05 -14.21 2.54
CA ASP A 257 -12.25 -14.96 1.58
C ASP A 257 -12.86 -16.38 1.53
N GLU A 258 -13.70 -16.64 0.51
CA GLU A 258 -14.18 -17.98 0.18
C GLU A 258 -12.99 -18.87 -0.25
N ASP A 259 -12.52 -19.71 0.68
CA ASP A 259 -11.63 -20.85 0.41
C ASP A 259 -12.45 -22.01 -0.20
N ASP A 260 -12.63 -22.04 -1.51
CA ASP A 260 -13.10 -23.25 -2.21
C ASP A 260 -11.92 -24.14 -2.62
N ALA A 261 -11.51 -24.98 -1.67
CA ALA A 261 -10.70 -26.17 -1.94
C ALA A 261 -11.49 -27.42 -1.53
N GLN A 262 -12.27 -27.97 -2.47
CA GLN A 262 -12.62 -29.39 -2.44
C GLN A 262 -12.31 -30.01 -3.80
N GLY A 263 -11.26 -30.82 -3.80
CA GLY A 263 -11.10 -31.87 -4.79
C GLY A 263 -12.16 -32.94 -4.53
N ASP A 264 -12.74 -33.44 -5.61
CA ASP A 264 -13.56 -34.66 -5.55
C ASP A 264 -12.87 -35.70 -6.42
N ASP A 265 -12.41 -36.75 -5.73
CA ASP A 265 -12.01 -38.03 -6.31
C ASP A 265 -13.25 -38.70 -6.92
N ARG A 266 -13.18 -39.06 -8.21
CA ARG A 266 -13.81 -40.26 -8.78
C ARG A 266 -13.25 -40.57 -10.16
#